data_AF-A0A4Q6A6A5-F1
#
_entry.id   AF-A0A4Q6A6A5-F1
#
_cell.length_a   1.000
_cell.length_b   1.000
_cell.length_c   1.000
_cell.angle_alpha   90.00
_cell.angle_beta   90.00
_cell.angle_gamma   90.00
#
_symmetry.space_group_name_H-M   'P 1'
#
loop_
_entity.id
_entity.type
_entity.pdbx_description
1 polymer ?
#
loop_
_entity_poly.entity_id
_entity_poly.type
_entity_poly.pdbx_seq_one_letter_code
_entity_poly.pdbx_strand_id
1 'polypeptide(L)'
;MTFTIKSLDNINRFTMKILTVLICLVILFASCSSPKKAPAKPVTTVTKTDVLNGGTSYRNAVVLQVTTEREGVDEEYRWLRNLYPGYTLIRRSEVKRSPRYYHIIRIKTREGHLKDIYFDSTSFSRKK
;
A
#
# COMPACT_ATOMS: atom_id res chain seq x y z
N MET A 1 5.00 -63.42 9.22
CA MET A 1 4.51 -62.17 9.85
C MET A 1 5.62 -61.14 9.65
N THR A 2 5.52 -60.30 8.62
CA THR A 2 6.66 -59.48 8.13
C THR A 2 6.20 -58.02 8.04
N PHE A 3 6.28 -57.29 9.16
CA PHE A 3 5.84 -55.90 9.27
C PHE A 3 6.92 -55.06 9.97
N THR A 4 8.07 -54.85 9.32
CA THR A 4 9.14 -54.03 9.94
C THR A 4 10.10 -53.36 8.96
N ILE A 5 9.68 -53.01 7.74
CA ILE A 5 10.58 -52.29 6.79
C ILE A 5 10.00 -50.95 6.30
N LYS A 6 8.66 -50.77 6.28
CA LYS A 6 8.04 -49.53 5.77
C LYS A 6 8.23 -48.28 6.64
N SER A 7 8.60 -48.43 7.91
CA SER A 7 8.66 -47.32 8.87
C SER A 7 9.94 -46.47 8.76
N LEU A 8 11.07 -47.09 8.41
CA LEU A 8 12.37 -46.39 8.32
C LEU A 8 12.47 -45.46 7.11
N ASP A 9 11.86 -45.84 5.97
CA ASP A 9 11.88 -45.04 4.74
C ASP A 9 11.06 -43.74 4.85
N ASN A 10 10.01 -43.75 5.68
CA ASN A 10 9.14 -42.59 5.85
C ASN A 10 9.84 -41.49 6.67
N ILE A 11 10.59 -41.87 7.71
CA ILE A 11 11.34 -40.94 8.56
C ILE A 11 12.43 -40.22 7.75
N ASN A 12 13.17 -40.94 6.90
CA ASN A 12 14.22 -40.38 6.05
C ASN A 12 13.68 -39.49 4.91
N ARG A 13 12.49 -39.79 4.37
CA ARG A 13 11.81 -38.89 3.41
C ARG A 13 11.33 -37.59 4.06
N PHE A 14 10.94 -37.63 5.34
CA PHE A 14 10.50 -36.45 6.07
C PHE A 14 11.67 -35.55 6.48
N THR A 15 12.76 -36.11 7.00
CA THR A 15 13.96 -35.34 7.40
C THR A 15 14.68 -34.70 6.21
N MET A 16 14.77 -35.38 5.06
CA MET A 16 15.36 -34.81 3.83
C MET A 16 14.57 -33.62 3.30
N LYS A 17 13.23 -33.67 3.31
CA LYS A 17 12.38 -32.56 2.85
C LYS A 17 12.43 -31.36 3.79
N ILE A 18 12.45 -31.60 5.11
CA ILE A 18 12.59 -30.54 6.12
C ILE A 18 13.95 -29.85 5.98
N LEU A 19 15.01 -30.61 5.71
CA LEU A 19 16.35 -30.06 5.46
C LEU A 19 16.43 -29.25 4.15
N THR A 20 15.74 -29.68 3.09
CA THR A 20 15.66 -28.92 1.82
C THR A 20 14.90 -27.60 1.99
N VAL A 21 13.83 -27.56 2.79
CA VAL A 21 13.04 -26.32 3.04
C VAL A 21 13.84 -25.32 3.88
N LEU A 22 14.65 -25.78 4.84
CA LEU A 22 15.50 -24.93 5.68
C LEU A 22 16.63 -24.25 4.90
N ILE A 23 17.19 -24.89 3.88
CA ILE A 23 18.26 -24.32 3.04
C ILE A 23 17.73 -23.23 2.08
N CYS A 24 16.49 -23.33 1.60
CA CYS A 24 15.90 -22.31 0.71
C CYS A 24 15.54 -20.99 1.43
N LEU A 25 15.35 -21.00 2.75
CA LEU A 25 14.91 -19.83 3.51
C LEU A 25 16.02 -18.76 3.69
N VAL A 26 17.28 -19.13 3.49
CA VAL A 26 18.45 -18.27 3.78
C VAL A 26 18.80 -17.33 2.62
N ILE A 27 18.20 -17.48 1.43
CA ILE A 27 18.63 -16.79 0.20
C ILE A 27 17.83 -15.49 -0.07
N LEU A 28 16.88 -15.10 0.78
CA LEU A 28 15.95 -13.98 0.49
C LEU A 28 16.34 -12.60 1.06
N PHE A 29 17.53 -12.43 1.63
CA PHE A 29 17.96 -11.12 2.15
C PHE A 29 19.19 -10.58 1.41
N ALA A 30 19.01 -10.20 0.14
CA ALA A 30 19.95 -9.32 -0.53
C ALA A 30 19.24 -8.35 -1.50
N SER A 31 19.37 -7.07 -1.17
CA SER A 31 19.27 -5.89 -2.04
C SER A 31 17.90 -5.27 -2.32
N CYS A 32 17.52 -4.33 -1.45
CA CYS A 32 16.68 -3.19 -1.81
C CYS A 32 17.59 -1.97 -2.11
N SER A 33 17.79 -1.60 -3.38
CA SER A 33 18.46 -0.35 -3.75
C SER A 33 17.43 0.79 -3.83
N SER A 34 17.58 1.82 -2.99
CA SER A 34 16.76 3.04 -3.04
C SER A 34 17.21 3.98 -4.18
N PRO A 35 16.32 4.49 -5.06
CA PRO A 35 16.69 5.50 -6.03
C PRO A 35 16.83 6.90 -5.41
N LYS A 36 17.84 7.65 -5.88
CA LYS A 36 18.14 9.04 -5.52
C LYS A 36 17.05 10.01 -6.01
N LYS A 37 16.79 11.03 -5.19
CA LYS A 37 15.77 12.07 -5.35
C LYS A 37 16.20 13.15 -6.36
N ALA A 38 15.37 13.44 -7.36
CA ALA A 38 15.52 14.56 -8.29
C ALA A 38 15.02 15.89 -7.67
N PRO A 39 15.49 17.06 -8.14
CA PRO A 39 15.16 18.35 -7.54
C PRO A 39 13.74 18.82 -7.91
N ALA A 40 13.05 19.40 -6.93
CA ALA A 40 11.68 19.91 -7.04
C ALA A 40 11.61 21.24 -7.81
N LYS A 41 10.62 21.32 -8.72
CA LYS A 41 10.10 22.54 -9.36
C LYS A 41 9.23 23.35 -8.36
N PRO A 42 8.92 24.64 -8.63
CA PRO A 42 8.59 25.61 -7.60
C PRO A 42 7.29 25.27 -6.85
N VAL A 43 7.41 25.44 -5.54
CA VAL A 43 6.52 24.99 -4.49
C VAL A 43 5.33 25.95 -4.38
N THR A 44 4.12 25.44 -4.64
CA THR A 44 2.95 25.98 -3.95
C THR A 44 2.89 25.24 -2.61
N THR A 45 3.32 25.90 -1.55
CA THR A 45 3.38 25.33 -0.20
C THR A 45 1.95 25.12 0.27
N VAL A 46 1.42 23.90 0.12
CA VAL A 46 0.18 23.49 0.77
C VAL A 46 0.43 23.58 2.27
N THR A 47 -0.22 24.53 2.93
CA THR A 47 -0.01 24.75 4.37
C THR A 47 -0.63 23.62 5.17
N LYS A 48 -0.13 23.36 6.39
CA LYS A 48 -0.67 22.36 7.32
C LYS A 48 -2.18 22.53 7.57
N THR A 49 -2.68 23.76 7.44
CA THR A 49 -4.10 24.13 7.56
C THR A 49 -4.94 23.67 6.37
N ASP A 50 -4.39 23.70 5.14
CA ASP A 50 -5.06 23.17 3.95
C ASP A 50 -5.12 21.63 3.97
N VAL A 51 -4.08 20.99 4.54
CA VAL A 51 -4.03 19.53 4.73
C VAL A 51 -5.06 19.03 5.75
N LEU A 52 -5.36 19.82 6.79
CA LEU A 52 -6.39 19.49 7.78
C LEU A 52 -7.82 19.60 7.22
N ASN A 53 -8.04 20.39 6.16
CA ASN A 53 -9.37 20.63 5.60
C ASN A 53 -9.63 19.88 4.28
N GLY A 54 -8.61 19.40 3.57
CA GLY A 54 -8.74 18.67 2.31
C GLY A 54 -9.20 17.21 2.45
N GLY A 55 -9.71 16.64 1.36
CA GLY A 55 -10.06 15.23 1.24
C GLY A 55 -11.43 14.82 1.76
N THR A 56 -12.33 15.74 2.09
CA THR A 56 -13.63 15.43 2.73
C THR A 56 -14.79 15.29 1.74
N SER A 57 -14.59 15.63 0.47
CA SER A 57 -15.60 15.50 -0.58
C SER A 57 -14.94 15.53 -1.97
N TYR A 58 -15.71 15.25 -3.03
CA TYR A 58 -15.24 15.40 -4.41
C TYR A 58 -14.75 16.81 -4.75
N ARG A 59 -15.44 17.85 -4.25
CA ARG A 59 -15.10 19.26 -4.53
C ARG A 59 -13.77 19.66 -3.86
N ASN A 60 -13.47 19.01 -2.75
CA ASN A 60 -12.32 19.30 -1.91
C ASN A 60 -11.47 18.03 -1.77
N ALA A 61 -11.20 17.35 -2.89
CA ALA A 61 -10.39 16.15 -2.90
C ALA A 61 -8.90 16.52 -2.78
N VAL A 62 -8.10 15.64 -2.17
CA VAL A 62 -6.65 15.80 -2.10
C VAL A 62 -6.07 15.62 -3.50
N VAL A 63 -5.32 16.62 -3.98
CA VAL A 63 -4.63 16.56 -5.27
C VAL A 63 -3.16 16.20 -5.02
N LEU A 64 -2.68 15.12 -5.64
CA LEU A 64 -1.30 14.65 -5.52
C LEU A 64 -0.53 14.97 -6.80
N GLN A 65 0.71 15.46 -6.68
CA GLN A 65 1.56 15.82 -7.82
C GLN A 65 2.36 14.62 -8.32
N VAL A 66 1.66 13.62 -8.82
CA VAL A 66 2.19 12.35 -9.30
C VAL A 66 1.49 11.95 -10.59
N THR A 67 2.19 11.21 -11.46
CA THR A 67 1.71 10.89 -12.81
C THR A 67 1.50 9.41 -13.05
N THR A 68 2.08 8.55 -12.21
CA THR A 68 1.91 7.09 -12.33
C THR A 68 1.02 6.55 -11.24
N GLU A 69 0.22 5.53 -11.56
CA GLU A 69 -0.70 4.91 -10.60
C GLU A 69 0.04 4.41 -9.36
N ARG A 70 1.22 3.79 -9.56
CA ARG A 70 2.05 3.29 -8.46
C ARG A 70 2.48 4.42 -7.51
N GLU A 71 3.04 5.52 -8.04
CA GLU A 71 3.45 6.66 -7.22
C GLU A 71 2.25 7.33 -6.54
N GLY A 72 1.11 7.44 -7.24
CA GLY A 72 -0.13 7.97 -6.69
C GLY A 72 -0.62 7.19 -5.49
N VAL A 73 -0.67 5.87 -5.60
CA VAL A 73 -1.08 5.01 -4.49
C VAL A 73 -0.10 5.10 -3.31
N ASP A 74 1.21 5.07 -3.57
CA ASP A 74 2.22 5.20 -2.51
C ASP A 74 2.08 6.54 -1.77
N GLU A 75 1.81 7.61 -2.51
CA GLU A 75 1.64 8.96 -2.01
C GLU A 75 0.32 9.15 -1.23
N GLU A 76 -0.79 8.54 -1.68
CA GLU A 76 -2.06 8.49 -0.93
C GLU A 76 -1.85 7.93 0.47
N TYR A 77 -1.18 6.78 0.56
CA TYR A 77 -0.91 6.14 1.84
C TYR A 77 0.06 6.94 2.70
N ARG A 78 1.06 7.59 2.10
CA ARG A 78 1.95 8.49 2.82
C ARG A 78 1.19 9.67 3.42
N TRP A 79 0.30 10.28 2.64
CA TRP A 79 -0.56 11.36 3.10
C TRP A 79 -1.45 10.92 4.26
N LEU A 80 -2.11 9.76 4.14
CA LEU A 80 -2.97 9.20 5.20
C LEU A 80 -2.20 8.92 6.49
N ARG A 81 -1.01 8.30 6.41
CA ARG A 81 -0.19 8.01 7.60
C ARG A 81 0.26 9.27 8.32
N ASN A 82 0.55 10.34 7.57
CA ASN A 82 0.97 11.61 8.13
C ASN A 82 -0.17 12.35 8.83
N LEU A 83 -1.39 12.33 8.25
CA LEU A 83 -2.53 13.08 8.80
C LEU A 83 -3.33 12.29 9.83
N TYR A 84 -3.45 10.97 9.66
CA TYR A 84 -4.23 10.08 10.52
C TYR A 84 -3.35 8.98 11.13
N PRO A 85 -2.29 9.30 11.90
CA PRO A 85 -1.40 8.29 12.45
C PRO A 85 -2.16 7.23 13.24
N GLY A 86 -1.92 5.95 12.93
CA GLY A 86 -2.60 4.82 13.56
C GLY A 86 -4.00 4.50 13.01
N TYR A 87 -4.41 5.07 11.87
CA TYR A 87 -5.66 4.70 11.23
C TYR A 87 -5.69 3.22 10.80
N THR A 88 -6.89 2.65 10.73
CA THR A 88 -7.13 1.35 10.08
C THR A 88 -7.82 1.57 8.74
N LEU A 89 -7.31 0.92 7.69
CA LEU A 89 -7.95 0.91 6.38
C LEU A 89 -9.21 0.04 6.42
N ILE A 90 -10.35 0.57 5.99
CA ILE A 90 -11.63 -0.15 5.95
C ILE A 90 -11.96 -0.59 4.52
N ARG A 91 -11.88 0.33 3.56
CA ARG A 91 -12.23 0.04 2.15
C ARG A 91 -11.55 1.03 1.21
N ARG A 92 -11.32 0.61 -0.04
CA ARG A 92 -10.97 1.48 -1.16
C ARG A 92 -12.00 1.36 -2.27
N SER A 93 -12.25 2.46 -2.98
CA SER A 93 -13.01 2.47 -4.23
C SER A 93 -12.48 3.52 -5.18
N GLU A 94 -12.73 3.29 -6.47
CA GLU A 94 -12.49 4.27 -7.53
C GLU A 94 -13.83 4.71 -8.11
N VAL A 95 -13.97 6.01 -8.37
CA VAL A 95 -15.17 6.59 -8.97
C VAL A 95 -14.76 7.54 -10.10
N LYS A 96 -15.32 7.34 -11.28
CA LYS A 96 -15.21 8.29 -12.40
C LYS A 96 -16.37 9.28 -12.34
N ARG A 97 -16.08 10.58 -12.24
CA ARG A 97 -17.04 11.68 -12.46
C ARG A 97 -16.48 12.57 -13.55
N SER A 98 -16.79 12.23 -14.79
CA SER A 98 -16.22 12.85 -16.00
C SER A 98 -16.15 14.38 -15.86
N PRO A 99 -14.97 15.00 -16.10
CA PRO A 99 -13.75 14.41 -16.67
C PRO A 99 -12.77 13.80 -15.64
N ARG A 100 -13.13 13.75 -14.36
CA ARG A 100 -12.22 13.41 -13.26
C ARG A 100 -12.36 11.97 -12.75
N TYR A 101 -11.27 11.47 -12.18
CA TYR A 101 -11.19 10.19 -11.50
C TYR A 101 -10.86 10.42 -10.02
N TYR A 102 -11.44 9.60 -9.16
CA TYR A 102 -11.26 9.74 -7.72
C TYR A 102 -10.98 8.39 -7.08
N HIS A 103 -9.99 8.36 -6.19
CA HIS A 103 -9.84 7.30 -5.21
C HIS A 103 -10.49 7.73 -3.90
N ILE A 104 -11.36 6.88 -3.37
CA ILE A 104 -12.05 7.09 -2.09
C ILE A 104 -11.58 6.01 -1.14
N ILE A 105 -10.93 6.42 -0.06
CA ILE A 105 -10.38 5.55 0.96
C ILE A 105 -11.16 5.74 2.25
N ARG A 106 -11.91 4.72 2.67
CA ARG A 106 -12.56 4.69 3.98
C ARG A 106 -11.57 4.21 5.03
N ILE A 107 -11.41 5.00 6.08
CA ILE A 107 -10.56 4.69 7.22
C ILE A 107 -11.36 4.74 8.54
N LYS A 108 -10.86 4.04 9.55
CA LYS A 108 -11.21 4.26 10.95
C LYS A 108 -10.03 4.96 11.62
N THR A 109 -10.23 6.15 12.20
CA THR A 109 -9.17 6.87 12.92
C THR A 109 -8.81 6.15 14.21
N ARG A 110 -7.70 6.54 14.84
CA ARG A 110 -7.28 5.99 16.13
C ARG A 110 -8.35 6.19 17.22
N GLU A 111 -9.06 7.30 17.16
CA GLU A 111 -10.17 7.67 18.05
C GLU A 111 -11.46 6.89 17.74
N GLY A 112 -11.47 6.12 16.65
CA GLY A 112 -12.57 5.25 16.26
C GLY A 112 -13.55 5.84 15.26
N HIS A 113 -13.34 7.06 14.77
CA HIS A 113 -14.23 7.70 13.80
C HIS A 113 -14.05 7.12 12.40
N LEU A 114 -15.15 6.90 11.68
CA LEU A 114 -15.11 6.55 10.26
C LEU A 114 -15.00 7.82 9.41
N LYS A 115 -14.08 7.81 8.44
CA LYS A 115 -13.89 8.90 7.48
C LYS A 115 -13.73 8.35 6.07
N ASP A 116 -14.33 9.02 5.10
CA ASP A 116 -14.02 8.86 3.68
C ASP A 116 -13.06 9.94 3.24
N ILE A 117 -11.91 9.53 2.73
CA ILE A 117 -10.90 10.42 2.20
C ILE A 117 -10.92 10.35 0.68
N TYR A 118 -11.14 11.50 0.04
CA TYR A 118 -11.24 11.65 -1.40
C TYR A 118 -9.91 12.17 -1.96
N PHE A 119 -9.33 11.45 -2.90
CA PHE A 119 -8.17 11.85 -3.68
C PHE A 119 -8.59 12.08 -5.13
N ASP A 120 -8.16 13.19 -5.73
CA ASP A 120 -8.28 13.41 -7.17
C ASP A 120 -7.16 12.60 -7.84
N SER A 121 -7.54 11.47 -8.44
CA SER A 121 -6.61 10.56 -9.10
C SER A 121 -6.47 10.82 -10.59
N THR A 122 -7.05 11.90 -11.11
CA THR A 122 -7.10 12.18 -12.56
C THR A 122 -5.73 12.19 -13.24
N SER A 123 -4.67 12.64 -12.55
CA SER A 123 -3.32 12.70 -13.11
C SER A 123 -2.59 11.36 -13.18
N PHE A 124 -3.04 10.35 -12.42
CA PHE A 124 -2.34 9.07 -12.27
C PHE A 124 -3.24 7.83 -12.40
N SER A 125 -4.55 7.99 -12.54
CA SER A 125 -5.48 6.92 -12.84
C SER A 125 -5.27 6.44 -14.27
N ARG A 126 -5.28 5.12 -14.49
CA ARG A 126 -5.35 4.59 -15.86
C ARG A 126 -6.65 5.06 -16.51
N LYS A 127 -6.51 5.81 -17.60
CA LYS A 127 -7.64 6.12 -18.50
C LYS A 127 -8.08 4.78 -19.12
N LYS A 128 -9.11 4.18 -18.54
CA LYS A 128 -9.85 3.07 -19.17
C LYS A 128 -10.53 3.55 -20.43
#